data_AF-A0A924DGK0-F1
#
_entry.id   AF-A0A924DGK0-F1
#
_cell.length_a   1.000
_cell.length_b   1.000
_cell.length_c   1.000
_cell.angle_alpha   90.00
_cell.angle_beta   90.00
_cell.angle_gamma   90.00
#
_symmetry.space_group_name_H-M   'P 1'
#
loop_
_entity.id
_entity.type
_entity.pdbx_description
1 polymer ?
#
loop_
_entity_poly.entity_id
_entity_poly.type
_entity_poly.pdbx_seq_one_letter_code
_entity_poly.pdbx_strand_id
1 'polypeptide(L)'
;MGAIKTGYFADRQNNIATLAKAITHPARIVIRDFLLSVDSCICRVIGNTLPHAQPGVSRHLKELKNARLVKGNIDGKSTCYCIDEKVLAKFQPDFTSIATKIGKERN
;
A
#
# COMPACT_ATOMS: atom_id res chain seq x y z
N MET A 1 -1.80 4.93 -17.57
CA MET A 1 -1.17 6.18 -17.08
C MET A 1 0.21 6.29 -17.67
N GLY A 2 0.57 7.46 -18.21
CA GLY A 2 1.85 7.69 -18.89
C GLY A 2 3.08 7.55 -17.98
N ALA A 3 4.25 7.37 -18.58
CA ALA A 3 5.51 7.33 -17.87
C ALA A 3 5.79 8.70 -17.23
N ILE A 4 5.96 8.72 -15.90
CA ILE A 4 6.35 9.93 -15.16
C ILE A 4 7.87 10.08 -15.31
N LYS A 5 8.34 11.25 -15.75
CA LYS A 5 9.78 11.57 -15.78
C LYS A 5 10.26 11.86 -14.37
N THR A 6 10.74 10.83 -13.67
CA THR A 6 11.19 10.91 -12.26
C THR A 6 12.42 11.82 -12.06
N GLY A 7 13.20 12.08 -13.11
CA GLY A 7 14.43 12.89 -13.04
C GLY A 7 14.23 14.39 -12.76
N TYR A 8 13.00 14.90 -12.72
CA TYR A 8 12.71 16.32 -12.40
C TYR A 8 12.30 16.55 -10.95
N PHE A 9 12.17 15.50 -10.15
CA PHE A 9 11.62 15.59 -8.79
C PHE A 9 12.62 15.07 -7.77
N ALA A 10 12.56 15.62 -6.55
CA ALA A 10 13.37 15.14 -5.44
C ALA A 10 13.01 13.69 -5.08
N ASP A 11 13.97 12.92 -4.56
CA ASP A 11 13.76 11.51 -4.19
C ASP A 11 12.57 11.32 -3.24
N ARG A 12 12.40 12.23 -2.28
CA ARG A 12 11.24 12.23 -1.37
C ARG A 12 9.92 12.33 -2.14
N GLN A 13 9.81 13.22 -3.13
CA GLN A 13 8.60 13.42 -3.92
C GLN A 13 8.30 12.17 -4.77
N ASN A 14 9.32 11.59 -5.40
CA ASN A 14 9.20 10.34 -6.17
C ASN A 14 8.75 9.16 -5.30
N ASN A 15 9.27 9.07 -4.07
CA ASN A 15 8.90 8.03 -3.11
C ASN A 15 7.43 8.17 -2.66
N ILE A 16 6.99 9.37 -2.30
CA ILE A 16 5.59 9.66 -1.95
C ILE A 16 4.67 9.31 -3.13
N ALA A 17 5.02 9.75 -4.34
CA ALA A 17 4.22 9.50 -5.54
C ALA A 17 4.10 7.99 -5.84
N THR A 18 5.18 7.23 -5.66
CA THR A 18 5.20 5.77 -5.86
C THR A 18 4.23 5.06 -4.91
N LEU A 19 4.22 5.45 -3.64
CA LEU A 19 3.32 4.87 -2.65
C LEU A 19 1.88 5.27 -2.84
N ALA A 20 1.63 6.56 -3.10
CA ALA A 20 0.29 7.03 -3.43
C ALA A 20 -0.27 6.25 -4.62
N LYS A 21 0.52 6.10 -5.69
CA LYS A 21 0.17 5.29 -6.87
C LYS A 21 -0.09 3.82 -6.54
N ALA A 22 0.54 3.27 -5.50
CA ALA A 22 0.31 1.91 -5.07
C ALA A 22 -0.99 1.72 -4.26
N ILE A 23 -1.55 2.78 -3.66
CA ILE A 23 -2.78 2.70 -2.84
C ILE A 23 -4.03 3.10 -3.63
N THR A 24 -3.92 3.96 -4.65
CA THR A 24 -5.06 4.58 -5.36
C THR A 24 -6.06 3.65 -6.07
N HIS A 25 -5.87 2.33 -6.05
CA HIS A 25 -6.83 1.41 -6.68
C HIS A 25 -7.83 0.90 -5.64
N PRO A 26 -9.15 0.93 -5.87
CA PRO A 26 -10.16 0.48 -4.91
C PRO A 26 -9.90 -0.93 -4.37
N ALA A 27 -9.58 -1.90 -5.23
CA ALA A 27 -9.26 -3.26 -4.79
C ALA A 27 -8.05 -3.32 -3.82
N ARG A 28 -7.06 -2.43 -3.96
CA ARG A 28 -5.89 -2.36 -3.06
C ARG A 28 -6.25 -1.74 -1.71
N ILE A 29 -7.19 -0.80 -1.69
CA ILE A 29 -7.75 -0.22 -0.46
C ILE A 29 -8.48 -1.31 0.33
N VAL A 30 -9.32 -2.12 -0.32
CA VAL A 30 -10.01 -3.24 0.34
C VAL A 30 -9.01 -4.28 0.89
N ILE A 31 -7.96 -4.62 0.12
CA ILE A 31 -6.90 -5.53 0.59
C ILE A 31 -6.20 -4.94 1.82
N ARG A 32 -5.85 -3.65 1.80
CA ARG A 32 -5.25 -2.97 2.97
C ARG A 32 -6.16 -3.08 4.19
N ASP A 33 -7.43 -2.72 4.06
CA ASP A 33 -8.37 -2.74 5.19
C ASP A 33 -8.57 -4.14 5.75
N PHE A 34 -8.65 -5.13 4.87
CA PHE A 34 -8.68 -6.52 5.26
C PHE A 34 -7.41 -6.93 6.02
N LEU A 35 -6.22 -6.58 5.52
CA LEU A 35 -4.96 -6.85 6.20
C LEU A 35 -4.80 -6.07 7.52
N LEU A 36 -5.43 -4.90 7.67
CA LEU A 36 -5.47 -4.16 8.94
C LEU A 36 -6.44 -4.80 9.94
N SER A 37 -7.51 -5.43 9.46
CA SER A 37 -8.48 -6.13 10.32
C SER A 37 -7.98 -7.47 10.84
N VAL A 38 -6.95 -8.03 10.21
CA VAL A 38 -6.32 -9.29 10.59
C VAL A 38 -4.95 -8.96 11.16
N ASP A 39 -4.79 -9.05 12.49
CA ASP A 39 -3.52 -8.77 13.21
C ASP A 39 -2.37 -9.76 12.88
N SER A 40 -2.46 -10.50 11.77
CA SER A 40 -1.49 -11.54 11.38
C SER A 40 -1.28 -11.63 9.87
N CYS A 41 -0.15 -12.20 9.45
CA CYS A 41 0.14 -12.44 8.03
C CYS A 41 -0.81 -13.51 7.46
N ILE A 42 -1.38 -13.23 6.30
CA ILE A 42 -2.37 -14.11 5.65
C ILE A 42 -1.67 -14.97 4.59
N CYS A 43 -1.63 -16.28 4.80
CA CYS A 43 -0.95 -17.25 3.94
C CYS A 43 -1.86 -17.94 2.91
N ARG A 44 -3.18 -17.87 3.07
CA ARG A 44 -4.13 -18.60 2.23
C ARG A 44 -4.43 -17.85 0.94
N VAL A 45 -4.79 -18.58 -0.12
CA VAL A 45 -5.33 -18.03 -1.38
C VAL A 45 -6.39 -16.99 -1.04
N ILE A 46 -5.98 -15.73 -1.17
CA ILE A 46 -6.78 -14.54 -0.87
C ILE A 46 -8.07 -14.52 -1.71
N GLY A 47 -8.11 -15.36 -2.75
CA GLY A 47 -9.26 -15.68 -3.58
C GLY A 47 -10.49 -16.26 -2.87
N ASN A 48 -10.41 -16.70 -1.60
CA ASN A 48 -11.60 -17.16 -0.86
C ASN A 48 -11.90 -16.35 0.41
N THR A 49 -10.99 -15.49 0.85
CA THR A 49 -11.13 -14.71 2.10
C THR A 49 -11.53 -13.26 1.87
N LEU A 50 -11.24 -12.66 0.70
CA LEU A 50 -11.84 -11.37 0.36
C LEU A 50 -13.26 -11.58 -0.21
N PRO A 51 -14.27 -10.83 0.28
CA PRO A 51 -15.65 -10.91 -0.21
C PRO A 51 -15.81 -10.58 -1.71
N HIS A 52 -14.77 -10.02 -2.34
CA HIS A 52 -14.71 -9.68 -3.78
C HIS A 52 -13.51 -10.31 -4.48
N ALA A 53 -13.16 -11.53 -4.14
CA ALA A 53 -12.09 -12.27 -4.79
C ALA A 53 -12.36 -12.55 -6.27
N GLN A 54 -12.17 -11.51 -7.10
CA GLN A 54 -12.12 -11.59 -8.54
C GLN A 54 -10.73 -12.10 -8.98
N PRO A 55 -10.62 -12.69 -10.19
CA PRO A 55 -9.33 -12.92 -10.81
C PRO A 55 -8.51 -11.61 -10.86
N GLY A 56 -7.37 -11.56 -10.16
CA GLY A 56 -6.50 -10.37 -10.16
C GLY A 56 -5.92 -9.95 -8.81
N VAL A 57 -6.36 -10.53 -7.69
CA VAL A 57 -5.85 -10.17 -6.36
C VAL A 57 -4.33 -10.35 -6.24
N SER A 58 -3.76 -11.41 -6.82
CA SER A 58 -2.30 -11.62 -6.86
C SER A 58 -1.54 -10.49 -7.55
N ARG A 59 -2.13 -9.86 -8.58
CA ARG A 59 -1.55 -8.68 -9.24
C ARG A 59 -1.56 -7.47 -8.31
N HIS A 60 -2.68 -7.23 -7.63
CA HIS A 60 -2.78 -6.13 -6.66
C HIS A 60 -1.79 -6.29 -5.49
N LEU A 61 -1.62 -7.51 -4.98
CA LEU A 61 -0.63 -7.82 -3.93
C LEU A 61 0.80 -7.64 -4.41
N LYS A 62 1.10 -8.01 -5.66
CA LYS A 62 2.42 -7.77 -6.27
C LYS A 62 2.72 -6.27 -6.34
N GLU A 63 1.76 -5.46 -6.77
CA GLU A 63 1.92 -3.99 -6.80
C GLU A 63 2.12 -3.40 -5.40
N LEU A 64 1.34 -3.84 -4.41
CA LEU A 64 1.50 -3.41 -3.02
C LEU A 64 2.86 -3.84 -2.44
N LYS A 65 3.34 -5.04 -2.78
CA LYS A 65 4.66 -5.55 -2.38
C LYS A 65 5.79 -4.75 -3.03
N ASN A 66 5.68 -4.42 -4.32
CA ASN A 66 6.66 -3.61 -5.04
C ASN A 66 6.80 -2.21 -4.41
N ALA A 67 5.69 -1.65 -3.95
CA ALA A 67 5.66 -0.38 -3.22
C ALA A 67 6.09 -0.51 -1.75
N ARG A 68 6.42 -1.72 -1.27
CA ARG A 68 6.78 -2.01 0.13
C ARG A 68 5.68 -1.67 1.14
N LEU A 69 4.42 -1.68 0.72
CA LEU A 69 3.27 -1.50 1.64
C LEU A 69 2.90 -2.80 2.34
N VAL A 70 3.18 -3.93 1.70
CA VAL A 70 3.01 -5.27 2.25
C VAL A 70 4.30 -6.07 2.14
N LYS A 71 4.59 -6.85 3.18
CA LYS A 71 5.62 -7.88 3.20
C LYS A 71 5.03 -9.16 2.64
N GLY A 72 5.83 -9.88 1.85
CA GLY A 72 5.50 -11.22 1.40
C GLY A 72 6.54 -12.19 1.95
N ASN A 73 6.17 -13.05 2.90
CA ASN A 73 7.04 -14.15 3.35
C ASN A 73 6.61 -15.46 2.69
N ILE A 74 7.55 -16.36 2.43
CA ILE A 74 7.24 -17.69 1.90
C ILE A 74 7.20 -18.64 3.10
N ASP A 75 6.03 -19.23 3.37
CA ASP A 75 5.86 -20.26 4.38
C ASP A 75 5.48 -21.57 3.70
N GLY A 76 6.49 -22.44 3.52
CA GLY A 76 6.36 -23.68 2.79
C GLY A 76 5.93 -23.48 1.33
N LYS A 77 4.72 -23.94 0.98
CA LYS A 77 4.13 -23.83 -0.38
C LYS A 77 3.29 -22.57 -0.60
N SER A 78 3.12 -21.74 0.44
CA SER A 78 2.20 -20.60 0.42
C SER A 78 2.96 -19.28 0.56
N THR A 79 2.45 -18.22 -0.08
CA THR A 79 2.96 -16.86 0.12
C THR A 79 2.08 -16.12 1.12
N CYS A 80 2.67 -15.69 2.23
CA CYS A 80 1.99 -14.94 3.27
C CYS A 80 2.18 -13.45 3.09
N TYR A 81 1.09 -12.67 3.20
CA TYR A 81 1.11 -11.22 3.11
C TYR A 81 0.72 -10.54 4.42
N CYS A 82 1.45 -9.50 4.80
CA CYS A 82 1.16 -8.66 5.96
C CYS A 82 1.58 -7.21 5.69
N ILE A 83 1.05 -6.25 6.46
CA ILE A 83 1.38 -4.84 6.29
C ILE A 83 2.82 -4.54 6.72
N ASP A 84 3.49 -3.66 5.98
CA ASP A 84 4.79 -3.11 6.38
C ASP A 84 4.62 -1.79 7.13
N GLU A 85 4.44 -1.89 8.45
CA GLU A 85 4.30 -0.74 9.34
C GLU A 85 5.48 0.24 9.25
N LYS A 86 6.70 -0.26 8.99
CA LYS A 86 7.90 0.58 8.92
C LYS A 86 7.84 1.55 7.75
N VAL A 87 7.24 1.13 6.65
CA VAL A 87 7.06 1.99 5.48
C VAL A 87 5.96 2.99 5.79
N LEU A 88 4.79 2.55 6.26
CA LEU A 88 3.69 3.46 6.62
C LEU A 88 4.10 4.56 7.60
N ALA A 89 4.87 4.23 8.64
CA ALA A 89 5.38 5.19 9.62
C ALA A 89 6.27 6.28 8.99
N LYS A 90 7.04 5.96 7.95
CA LYS A 90 7.90 6.94 7.26
C LYS A 90 7.10 7.96 6.43
N PHE A 91 5.90 7.59 5.96
CA PHE A 91 5.08 8.44 5.10
C PHE A 91 3.96 9.16 5.84
N GLN A 92 3.55 8.67 7.02
CA GLN A 92 2.62 9.36 7.90
C GLN A 92 2.92 10.87 8.08
N PRO A 93 4.17 11.32 8.33
CA PRO A 93 4.43 12.75 8.52
C PRO A 93 4.18 13.58 7.25
N ASP A 94 4.37 13.01 6.06
CA ASP A 94 4.12 13.69 4.78
C ASP A 94 2.63 14.04 4.63
N PHE A 95 1.75 13.08 4.91
CA PHE A 95 0.29 13.28 4.84
C PHE A 95 -0.22 14.13 6.00
N THR A 96 0.32 13.94 7.21
CA THR A 96 -0.07 14.71 8.39
C THR A 96 0.29 16.19 8.22
N SER A 97 1.45 16.50 7.63
CA SER A 97 1.88 17.88 7.37
C SER A 97 0.90 18.65 6.48
N ILE A 98 0.26 17.97 5.52
CA ILE A 98 -0.77 18.57 4.66
C ILE A 98 -1.98 18.96 5.51
N ALA A 99 -2.50 18.02 6.33
CA ALA A 99 -3.66 18.26 7.17
C ALA A 99 -3.41 19.38 8.20
N THR A 100 -2.25 19.37 8.86
CA THR A 100 -1.91 20.36 9.89
C THR A 100 -1.73 21.76 9.30
N LYS A 101 -1.12 21.91 8.11
CA LYS A 101 -0.98 23.22 7.46
C LYS A 101 -2.33 23.80 7.03
N ILE A 102 -3.20 22.98 6.45
CA ILE A 102 -4.55 23.42 6.04
C ILE A 102 -5.36 23.92 7.25
N GLY A 103 -5.21 23.28 8.42
CA GLY A 103 -5.87 23.71 9.65
C GLY A 103 -5.30 25.00 10.27
N LYS A 104 -4.06 25.37 9.93
CA LYS A 104 -3.35 26.51 10.54
C LYS A 104 -3.41 27.80 9.72
N GLU A 105 -3.69 27.72 8.41
CA GLU A 105 -3.82 28.89 7.52
C GLU A 105 -5.28 29.36 7.32
N ARG A 106 -6.26 28.62 7.85
CA ARG A 106 -7.70 28.95 7.77
C ARG A 106 -8.28 29.48 9.08
N ASN A 107 -7.43 29.80 10.05
CA ASN A 107 -7.74 30.42 11.34
C ASN A 107 -6.84 31.64 11.53
#